data_AF-A0A2I0P9C7-F1
#
_entry.id   AF-A0A2I0P9C7-F1
#
_cell.length_a   1.000
_cell.length_b   1.000
_cell.length_c   1.000
_cell.angle_alpha   90.00
_cell.angle_beta   90.00
_cell.angle_gamma   90.00
#
_symmetry.space_group_name_H-M   'P 1'
#
loop_
_entity.id
_entity.type
_entity.pdbx_description
1 polymer ?
#
loop_
_entity_poly.entity_id
_entity_poly.type
_entity_poly.pdbx_seq_one_letter_code
_entity_poly.pdbx_strand_id
1 'polypeptide(L)'
;MCDRSFRGRFHQIGVRILFSSDTYVALASFFIIGYLSSWNIDAEVADPILGVFTTISATFFSIVLAGLAIVVSFTDKEFILAWKRIKEFDNILTVFQWNLYIPLLVLMISLLLRFVFYDPTLMVFSVSLFIYMVCSLFELVKFITTYGLQRGDFLEAKNGCAEEDPHDTHQKEEDIQTTWKMYALGGLGALFFGVYLAGVKRCIVDITFCDALFGISIAIFSVGLLIWLKKELFKAG
;
A
#
# COMPACT_ATOMS: atom_id res chain seq x y z
N MET A 1 34.76 -5.51 -7.97
CA MET A 1 34.27 -4.94 -6.70
C MET A 1 32.81 -5.33 -6.54
N CYS A 2 32.56 -6.57 -6.13
CA CYS A 2 31.23 -7.13 -5.93
C CYS A 2 30.96 -7.35 -4.44
N ASP A 3 29.71 -7.15 -4.09
CA ASP A 3 29.04 -7.85 -3.00
C ASP A 3 29.56 -7.69 -1.55
N ARG A 4 29.34 -6.49 -0.99
CA ARG A 4 28.70 -6.39 0.35
C ARG A 4 27.18 -6.61 0.28
N SER A 5 26.81 -7.41 -0.73
CA SER A 5 25.79 -8.42 -0.89
C SER A 5 24.45 -8.09 -0.27
N PHE A 6 23.50 -7.80 -1.14
CA PHE A 6 22.04 -7.87 -1.01
C PHE A 6 21.49 -8.35 0.35
N ARG A 7 21.96 -9.48 0.87
CA ARG A 7 21.64 -10.04 2.20
C ARG A 7 21.84 -9.06 3.37
N GLY A 8 22.90 -8.24 3.38
CA GLY A 8 23.12 -7.24 4.43
C GLY A 8 22.09 -6.11 4.40
N ARG A 9 21.71 -5.68 3.18
CA ARG A 9 20.62 -4.70 2.97
C ARG A 9 19.28 -5.30 3.39
N PHE A 10 19.02 -6.56 3.01
CA PHE A 10 17.82 -7.30 3.39
C PHE A 10 17.70 -7.48 4.90
N HIS A 11 18.80 -7.72 5.62
CA HIS A 11 18.76 -7.86 7.07
C HIS A 11 18.45 -6.53 7.77
N GLN A 12 19.11 -5.45 7.37
CA GLN A 12 18.91 -4.13 7.95
C GLN A 12 17.48 -3.62 7.70
N ILE A 13 16.92 -3.96 6.54
CA ILE A 13 15.56 -3.62 6.15
C ILE A 13 14.55 -4.56 6.81
N GLY A 14 14.83 -5.86 6.92
CA GLY A 14 14.00 -6.81 7.67
C GLY A 14 13.83 -6.41 9.12
N VAL A 15 14.89 -5.90 9.77
CA VAL A 15 14.80 -5.32 11.12
C VAL A 15 13.96 -4.05 11.12
N ARG A 16 14.18 -3.12 10.18
CA ARG A 16 13.37 -1.90 10.08
C ARG A 16 11.89 -2.18 9.85
N ILE A 17 11.58 -3.19 9.05
CA ILE A 17 10.23 -3.63 8.72
C ILE A 17 9.58 -4.35 9.90
N LEU A 18 10.31 -5.19 10.64
CA LEU A 18 9.80 -5.80 11.87
C LEU A 18 9.37 -4.74 12.90
N PHE A 19 10.01 -3.57 12.89
CA PHE A 19 9.65 -2.42 13.72
C PHE A 19 8.75 -1.38 13.03
N SER A 20 8.25 -1.65 11.82
CA SER A 20 7.31 -0.76 11.12
C SER A 20 5.92 -0.81 11.76
N SER A 21 5.21 0.32 11.75
CA SER A 21 3.81 0.43 12.17
C SER A 21 2.91 -0.59 11.47
N ASP A 22 3.17 -0.85 10.19
CA ASP A 22 2.38 -1.79 9.38
C ASP A 22 2.45 -3.21 9.91
N THR A 23 3.62 -3.63 10.40
CA THR A 23 3.83 -4.96 10.97
C THR A 23 3.06 -5.12 12.27
N TYR A 24 2.97 -4.07 13.09
CA TYR A 24 2.14 -4.10 14.30
C TYR A 24 0.65 -4.17 13.97
N VAL A 25 0.19 -3.45 12.95
CA VAL A 25 -1.21 -3.52 12.48
C VAL A 25 -1.52 -4.93 11.97
N ALA A 26 -0.63 -5.52 11.17
CA ALA A 26 -0.78 -6.86 10.68
C ALA A 26 -0.81 -7.90 11.81
N LEU A 27 0.12 -7.79 12.77
CA LEU A 27 0.19 -8.68 13.92
C LEU A 27 -1.07 -8.55 14.81
N ALA A 28 -1.52 -7.33 15.08
CA ALA A 28 -2.76 -7.09 15.80
C ALA A 28 -3.95 -7.71 15.07
N SER A 29 -4.03 -7.54 13.74
CA SER A 29 -5.08 -8.14 12.92
C SER A 29 -5.07 -9.67 13.00
N PHE A 30 -3.89 -10.30 13.06
CA PHE A 30 -3.75 -11.75 13.22
C PHE A 30 -4.37 -12.26 14.51
N PHE A 31 -4.03 -11.63 15.64
CA PHE A 31 -4.61 -12.01 16.91
C PHE A 31 -6.11 -11.71 17.00
N ILE A 32 -6.57 -10.56 16.48
CA ILE A 32 -7.99 -10.18 16.50
C ILE A 32 -8.81 -11.17 15.66
N ILE A 33 -8.38 -11.45 14.44
CA ILE A 33 -9.11 -12.32 13.51
C ILE A 33 -9.04 -13.77 14.00
N GLY A 34 -7.88 -14.23 14.46
CA GLY A 34 -7.72 -15.56 15.06
C GLY A 34 -8.63 -15.75 16.27
N TYR A 35 -8.70 -14.76 17.16
CA TYR A 35 -9.59 -14.79 18.32
C TYR A 35 -11.09 -14.80 17.91
N LEU A 36 -11.50 -13.89 17.03
CA LEU A 36 -12.91 -13.78 16.60
C LEU A 36 -13.39 -14.99 15.80
N SER A 37 -12.53 -15.60 14.99
CA SER A 37 -12.85 -16.79 14.21
C SER A 37 -12.64 -18.09 14.98
N SER A 38 -12.20 -18.03 16.25
CA SER A 38 -11.78 -19.22 17.01
C SER A 38 -10.75 -20.08 16.25
N TRP A 39 -9.88 -19.42 15.47
CA TRP A 39 -8.88 -20.05 14.59
C TRP A 39 -9.45 -21.01 13.54
N ASN A 40 -10.76 -20.97 13.30
CA ASN A 40 -11.43 -21.87 12.38
C ASN A 40 -12.35 -21.08 11.45
N ILE A 41 -11.87 -20.87 10.23
CA ILE A 41 -12.67 -20.33 9.13
C ILE A 41 -13.11 -21.54 8.30
N ASP A 42 -14.38 -21.60 7.92
CA ASP A 42 -14.87 -22.68 7.07
C ASP A 42 -14.39 -22.48 5.63
N ALA A 43 -14.05 -23.57 4.95
CA ALA A 43 -13.57 -23.55 3.57
C ALA A 43 -14.57 -22.88 2.60
N GLU A 44 -15.88 -23.08 2.82
CA GLU A 44 -16.95 -22.47 2.01
C GLU A 44 -16.96 -20.95 2.10
N VAL A 45 -16.61 -20.39 3.27
CA VAL A 45 -16.52 -18.94 3.48
C VAL A 45 -15.17 -18.41 2.99
N ALA A 46 -14.12 -19.23 3.06
CA ALA A 46 -12.79 -18.85 2.64
C ALA A 46 -12.63 -18.75 1.11
N ASP A 47 -13.26 -19.63 0.31
CA ASP A 47 -13.12 -19.61 -1.15
C ASP A 47 -13.42 -18.24 -1.81
N PRO A 48 -14.54 -17.56 -1.53
CA PRO A 48 -14.81 -16.25 -2.11
C PRO A 48 -13.79 -15.19 -1.63
N ILE A 49 -13.33 -15.27 -0.39
CA ILE A 49 -12.30 -14.35 0.16
C ILE A 49 -10.96 -14.55 -0.56
N LEU A 50 -10.53 -15.80 -0.74
CA LEU A 50 -9.30 -16.14 -1.45
C LEU A 50 -9.35 -15.71 -2.92
N GLY A 51 -10.53 -15.77 -3.56
CA GLY A 51 -10.74 -15.22 -4.90
C GLY A 51 -10.51 -13.71 -4.98
N VAL A 52 -11.01 -12.96 -3.99
CA VAL A 52 -10.78 -11.51 -3.88
C VAL A 52 -9.31 -11.22 -3.61
N PHE A 53 -8.68 -11.97 -2.70
CA PHE A 53 -7.25 -11.80 -2.37
C PHE A 53 -6.37 -12.01 -3.58
N THR A 54 -6.61 -13.07 -4.36
CA THR A 54 -5.89 -13.37 -5.60
C THR A 54 -6.00 -12.21 -6.60
N THR A 55 -7.20 -11.67 -6.79
CA THR A 55 -7.45 -10.58 -7.75
C THR A 55 -6.78 -9.27 -7.33
N ILE A 56 -6.94 -8.88 -6.06
CA ILE A 56 -6.37 -7.63 -5.54
C ILE A 56 -4.84 -7.71 -5.49
N SER A 57 -4.27 -8.84 -5.03
CA SER A 57 -2.82 -9.03 -4.97
C SER A 57 -2.16 -9.00 -6.36
N ALA A 58 -2.77 -9.63 -7.37
CA ALA A 58 -2.29 -9.56 -8.75
C ALA A 58 -2.36 -8.13 -9.32
N THR A 59 -3.43 -7.39 -9.00
CA THR A 59 -3.59 -5.98 -9.39
C THR A 59 -2.52 -5.12 -8.73
N PHE A 60 -2.28 -5.29 -7.43
CA PHE A 60 -1.27 -4.56 -6.68
C PHE A 60 0.14 -4.87 -7.17
N PHE A 61 0.45 -6.13 -7.45
CA PHE A 61 1.72 -6.51 -8.07
C PHE A 61 1.97 -5.73 -9.37
N SER A 62 0.94 -5.62 -10.23
CA SER A 62 1.02 -4.87 -11.48
C SER A 62 1.21 -3.37 -11.25
N ILE A 63 0.51 -2.78 -10.26
CA ILE A 63 0.67 -1.36 -9.88
C ILE A 63 2.08 -1.08 -9.37
N VAL A 64 2.62 -1.93 -8.50
CA VAL A 64 3.98 -1.77 -7.95
C VAL A 64 5.03 -1.86 -9.07
N LEU A 65 4.86 -2.80 -10.01
CA LEU A 65 5.71 -2.90 -11.19
C LEU A 65 5.65 -1.64 -12.07
N ALA A 66 4.44 -1.11 -12.32
CA ALA A 66 4.28 0.11 -13.08
C ALA A 66 4.94 1.31 -12.37
N GLY A 67 4.75 1.44 -11.06
CA GLY A 67 5.40 2.47 -10.24
C GLY A 67 6.93 2.37 -10.31
N LEU A 68 7.48 1.16 -10.24
CA LEU A 68 8.92 0.94 -10.38
C LEU A 68 9.41 1.36 -11.78
N ALA A 69 8.68 1.00 -12.84
CA ALA A 69 9.01 1.38 -14.21
C ALA A 69 9.01 2.91 -14.38
N ILE A 70 8.01 3.60 -13.81
CA ILE A 70 7.92 5.06 -13.81
C ILE A 70 9.15 5.67 -13.11
N VAL A 71 9.47 5.21 -11.89
CA VAL A 71 10.63 5.70 -11.15
C VAL A 71 11.91 5.52 -11.97
N VAL A 72 12.14 4.32 -12.51
CA VAL A 72 13.31 4.02 -13.35
C VAL A 72 13.35 4.91 -14.59
N SER A 73 12.21 5.15 -15.25
CA SER A 73 12.15 5.99 -16.45
C SER A 73 12.51 7.45 -16.20
N PHE A 74 12.18 7.99 -15.01
CA PHE A 74 12.54 9.34 -14.61
C PHE A 74 13.95 9.46 -14.02
N THR A 75 14.65 8.34 -13.86
CA THR A 75 15.96 8.32 -13.21
C THR A 75 17.07 8.63 -14.24
N ASP A 76 17.34 9.92 -14.47
CA ASP A 76 18.44 10.36 -15.33
C ASP A 76 19.82 10.13 -14.71
N LYS A 77 20.87 9.97 -15.54
CA LYS A 77 22.26 9.73 -15.07
C LYS A 77 22.74 10.77 -14.04
N GLU A 78 22.42 12.05 -14.26
CA GLU A 78 22.78 13.14 -13.35
C GLU A 78 22.04 13.04 -12.00
N PHE A 79 20.76 12.65 -12.06
CA PHE A 79 19.93 12.46 -10.88
C PHE A 79 20.38 11.25 -10.06
N ILE A 80 20.73 10.12 -10.72
CA ILE A 80 21.34 8.95 -10.06
C ILE A 80 22.60 9.36 -9.31
N LEU A 81 23.47 10.18 -9.92
CA LEU A 81 24.72 10.57 -9.29
C LEU A 81 24.51 11.47 -8.08
N ALA A 82 23.56 12.40 -8.14
CA ALA A 82 23.18 13.25 -7.01
C ALA A 82 22.60 12.40 -5.85
N TRP A 83 21.72 11.46 -6.17
CA TRP A 83 21.06 10.61 -5.16
C TRP A 83 21.92 9.48 -4.61
N LYS A 84 22.84 8.94 -5.42
CA LYS A 84 23.81 7.95 -4.94
C LYS A 84 24.79 8.56 -3.93
N ARG A 85 25.06 9.87 -3.99
CA ARG A 85 25.82 10.58 -2.95
C ARG A 85 25.08 10.64 -1.61
N ILE A 86 23.75 10.70 -1.63
CA ILE A 86 22.90 10.75 -0.42
C ILE A 86 22.62 9.32 0.12
N LYS A 87 23.02 8.27 -0.62
CA LYS A 87 22.77 6.84 -0.31
C LYS A 87 21.28 6.45 -0.25
N GLU A 88 20.37 7.33 -0.65
CA GLU A 88 18.93 7.04 -0.61
C GLU A 88 18.47 6.17 -1.78
N PHE A 89 19.12 6.24 -2.94
CA PHE A 89 18.72 5.47 -4.12
C PHE A 89 18.61 3.95 -3.88
N ASP A 90 19.56 3.37 -3.15
CA ASP A 90 19.52 1.94 -2.80
C ASP A 90 18.34 1.60 -1.87
N ASN A 91 17.96 2.53 -0.98
CA ASN A 91 16.83 2.35 -0.07
C ASN A 91 15.52 2.30 -0.86
N ILE A 92 15.39 3.15 -1.89
CA ILE A 92 14.20 3.26 -2.73
C ILE A 92 13.95 1.99 -3.53
N LEU A 93 14.97 1.52 -4.25
CA LEU A 93 14.89 0.27 -5.00
C LEU A 93 14.51 -0.89 -4.07
N THR A 94 14.99 -0.87 -2.83
CA THR A 94 14.67 -1.93 -1.88
C THR A 94 13.24 -1.84 -1.34
N VAL A 95 12.70 -0.63 -1.10
CA VAL A 95 11.29 -0.42 -0.72
C VAL A 95 10.35 -0.95 -1.82
N PHE A 96 10.68 -0.68 -3.09
CA PHE A 96 9.94 -1.23 -4.22
C PHE A 96 10.04 -2.75 -4.31
N GLN A 97 11.23 -3.33 -4.15
CA GLN A 97 11.42 -4.78 -4.14
C GLN A 97 10.58 -5.44 -3.05
N TRP A 98 10.57 -4.87 -1.84
CA TRP A 98 9.77 -5.39 -0.74
C TRP A 98 8.27 -5.34 -1.05
N ASN A 99 7.78 -4.20 -1.52
CA ASN A 99 6.38 -4.03 -1.94
C ASN A 99 6.00 -4.87 -3.16
N LEU A 100 6.97 -5.38 -3.91
CA LEU A 100 6.72 -6.30 -5.02
C LEU A 100 6.63 -7.75 -4.53
N TYR A 101 7.38 -8.12 -3.50
CA TYR A 101 7.33 -9.46 -2.91
C TYR A 101 6.08 -9.72 -2.08
N ILE A 102 5.56 -8.73 -1.35
CA ILE A 102 4.37 -8.94 -0.49
C ILE A 102 3.15 -9.39 -1.30
N PRO A 103 2.71 -8.68 -2.36
CA PRO A 103 1.55 -9.10 -3.15
C PRO A 103 1.78 -10.45 -3.82
N LEU A 104 3.01 -10.73 -4.27
CA LEU A 104 3.36 -12.03 -4.81
C LEU A 104 3.21 -13.14 -3.76
N LEU A 105 3.63 -12.89 -2.52
CA LEU A 105 3.53 -13.85 -1.43
C LEU A 105 2.07 -14.10 -1.03
N VAL A 106 1.26 -13.04 -0.92
CA VAL A 106 -0.20 -13.14 -0.70
C VAL A 106 -0.87 -13.92 -1.82
N LEU A 107 -0.51 -13.65 -3.08
CA LEU A 107 -1.03 -14.36 -4.25
C LEU A 107 -0.71 -15.85 -4.18
N MET A 108 0.55 -16.21 -3.91
CA MET A 108 0.99 -17.60 -3.82
C MET A 108 0.29 -18.36 -2.69
N ILE A 109 0.18 -17.76 -1.50
CA ILE A 109 -0.55 -18.38 -0.38
C ILE A 109 -2.04 -18.52 -0.71
N SER A 110 -2.65 -17.51 -1.33
CA SER A 110 -4.07 -17.55 -1.68
C SER A 110 -4.38 -18.66 -2.70
N LEU A 111 -3.52 -18.80 -3.72
CA LEU A 111 -3.64 -19.88 -4.70
C LEU A 111 -3.40 -21.26 -4.07
N LEU A 112 -2.42 -21.38 -3.17
CA LEU A 112 -2.15 -22.63 -2.44
C LEU A 112 -3.36 -23.06 -1.60
N LEU A 113 -3.90 -22.13 -0.80
CA LEU A 113 -5.07 -22.37 0.05
C LEU A 113 -6.32 -22.73 -0.76
N ARG A 114 -6.47 -22.15 -1.95
CA ARG A 114 -7.66 -22.33 -2.79
C ARG A 114 -7.62 -23.61 -3.62
N PHE A 115 -6.47 -23.92 -4.23
CA PHE A 115 -6.38 -24.97 -5.26
C PHE A 115 -5.61 -26.22 -4.82
N VAL A 116 -4.80 -26.15 -3.77
CA VAL A 116 -3.91 -27.27 -3.37
C VAL A 116 -4.37 -27.89 -2.05
N PHE A 117 -4.46 -27.10 -0.99
CA PHE A 117 -4.82 -27.60 0.34
C PHE A 117 -5.36 -26.48 1.22
N TYR A 118 -6.48 -26.73 1.89
CA TYR A 118 -7.09 -25.78 2.81
C TYR A 118 -6.59 -26.00 4.24
N ASP A 119 -6.04 -24.95 4.85
CA ASP A 119 -5.67 -24.91 6.27
C ASP A 119 -6.27 -23.65 6.95
N PRO A 120 -7.09 -23.80 8.00
CA PRO A 120 -7.73 -22.67 8.67
C PRO A 120 -6.74 -21.70 9.33
N THR A 121 -5.61 -22.19 9.83
CA THR A 121 -4.61 -21.34 10.49
C THR A 121 -3.87 -20.50 9.46
N LEU A 122 -3.49 -21.12 8.34
CA LEU A 122 -2.87 -20.45 7.21
C LEU A 122 -3.84 -19.46 6.55
N MET A 123 -5.15 -19.72 6.58
CA MET A 123 -6.17 -18.76 6.16
C MET A 123 -6.14 -17.50 7.04
N VAL A 124 -6.15 -17.64 8.37
CA VAL A 124 -6.03 -16.48 9.28
C VAL A 124 -4.74 -15.70 9.02
N PHE A 125 -3.62 -16.40 8.84
CA PHE A 125 -2.35 -15.80 8.46
C PHE A 125 -2.44 -15.04 7.13
N SER A 126 -3.08 -15.64 6.12
CA SER A 126 -3.28 -15.02 4.80
C SER A 126 -4.08 -13.72 4.89
N VAL A 127 -5.10 -13.66 5.75
CA VAL A 127 -5.90 -12.43 5.94
C VAL A 127 -5.04 -11.33 6.58
N SER A 128 -4.24 -11.65 7.58
CA SER A 128 -3.36 -10.67 8.23
C SER A 128 -2.26 -10.17 7.29
N LEU A 129 -1.69 -11.07 6.49
CA LEU A 129 -0.73 -10.72 5.47
C LEU A 129 -1.36 -9.86 4.37
N PHE A 130 -2.62 -10.11 4.01
CA PHE A 130 -3.37 -9.27 3.09
C PHE A 130 -3.57 -7.85 3.64
N ILE A 131 -3.89 -7.70 4.92
CA ILE A 131 -4.00 -6.38 5.58
C ILE A 131 -2.64 -5.67 5.57
N TYR A 132 -1.56 -6.39 5.89
CA TYR A 132 -0.19 -5.86 5.79
C TYR A 132 0.12 -5.32 4.39
N MET A 133 -0.22 -6.08 3.35
CA MET A 133 -0.04 -5.70 1.95
C MET A 133 -0.76 -4.38 1.63
N VAL A 134 -2.00 -4.23 2.08
CA VAL A 134 -2.79 -3.01 1.86
C VAL A 134 -2.15 -1.80 2.54
N CYS A 135 -1.72 -1.95 3.81
CA CYS A 135 -1.03 -0.87 4.53
C CYS A 135 0.29 -0.48 3.83
N SER A 136 1.09 -1.47 3.46
CA SER A 136 2.39 -1.25 2.81
C SER A 136 2.23 -0.55 1.46
N LEU A 137 1.15 -0.83 0.72
CA LEU A 137 0.83 -0.12 -0.52
C LEU A 137 0.58 1.37 -0.28
N PHE A 138 -0.14 1.75 0.79
CA PHE A 138 -0.34 3.16 1.12
C PHE A 138 0.98 3.86 1.43
N GLU A 139 1.88 3.20 2.16
CA GLU A 139 3.24 3.72 2.38
C GLU A 139 4.01 3.88 1.06
N LEU A 140 3.90 2.92 0.14
CA LEU A 140 4.55 3.01 -1.17
C LEU A 140 3.99 4.16 -2.00
N VAL A 141 2.67 4.35 -2.04
CA VAL A 141 2.06 5.47 -2.78
C VAL A 141 2.56 6.79 -2.21
N LYS A 142 2.57 6.94 -0.88
CA LYS A 142 3.13 8.12 -0.23
C LYS A 142 4.59 8.34 -0.65
N PHE A 143 5.38 7.27 -0.61
CA PHE A 143 6.78 7.31 -1.02
C PHE A 143 6.95 7.79 -2.47
N ILE A 144 6.16 7.28 -3.42
CA ILE A 144 6.18 7.70 -4.83
C ILE A 144 5.79 9.17 -4.98
N THR A 145 4.77 9.63 -4.25
CA THR A 145 4.35 11.05 -4.32
C THR A 145 5.43 11.99 -3.80
N THR A 146 6.05 11.68 -2.66
CA THR A 146 7.17 12.45 -2.11
C THR A 146 8.36 12.44 -3.08
N TYR A 147 8.65 11.30 -3.69
CA TYR A 147 9.68 11.21 -4.71
C TYR A 147 9.41 12.13 -5.91
N GLY A 148 8.17 12.13 -6.41
CA GLY A 148 7.76 13.00 -7.52
C GLY A 148 7.95 14.48 -7.20
N LEU A 149 7.59 14.91 -5.99
CA LEU A 149 7.78 16.28 -5.52
C LEU A 149 9.27 16.66 -5.44
N GLN A 150 10.09 15.84 -4.76
CA GLN A 150 11.53 16.08 -4.67
C GLN A 150 12.22 16.15 -6.03
N ARG A 151 11.74 15.36 -7.00
CA ARG A 151 12.24 15.41 -8.38
C ARG A 151 11.83 16.71 -9.07
N GLY A 152 10.61 17.19 -8.85
CA GLY A 152 10.13 18.50 -9.30
C GLY A 152 11.02 19.62 -8.78
N ASP A 153 11.23 19.67 -7.47
CA ASP A 153 12.07 20.68 -6.80
C ASP A 153 13.50 20.66 -7.32
N PHE A 154 14.07 19.48 -7.58
CA PHE A 154 15.41 19.35 -8.16
C PHE A 154 15.49 19.92 -9.59
N LEU A 155 14.45 19.71 -10.40
CA LEU A 155 14.39 20.24 -11.76
C LEU A 155 14.18 21.76 -11.75
N GLU A 156 13.36 22.27 -10.84
CA GLU A 156 13.18 23.71 -10.62
C GLU A 156 14.48 24.36 -10.16
N ALA A 157 15.19 23.80 -9.17
CA ALA A 157 16.49 24.32 -8.73
C ALA A 157 17.57 24.25 -9.83
N LYS A 158 17.51 23.23 -10.71
CA LYS A 158 18.43 23.12 -11.85
C LYS A 158 18.11 24.13 -12.96
N ASN A 159 16.82 24.41 -13.19
CA ASN A 159 16.36 25.32 -14.23
C ASN A 159 16.27 26.78 -13.74
N GLY A 160 16.24 26.98 -12.43
CA GLY A 160 16.06 28.24 -11.72
C GLY A 160 17.24 28.55 -10.80
N CYS A 161 18.27 29.16 -11.38
CA CYS A 161 18.90 30.32 -10.74
C CYS A 161 17.90 31.51 -10.82
N ALA A 162 16.70 31.35 -10.25
CA ALA A 162 15.69 32.39 -10.13
C ALA A 162 15.05 32.22 -8.75
N GLU A 163 15.36 33.20 -7.90
CA GLU A 163 14.92 33.44 -6.53
C GLU A 163 13.55 32.86 -6.15
N GLU A 164 13.47 32.03 -5.11
CA GLU A 164 12.30 32.00 -4.21
C GLU A 164 12.62 31.39 -2.83
N ASP A 165 11.92 31.92 -1.82
CA ASP A 165 12.21 31.87 -0.38
C ASP A 165 11.91 30.48 0.25
N PRO A 166 12.80 29.90 1.08
CA PRO A 166 12.67 28.55 1.65
C PRO A 166 11.55 28.35 2.70
N HIS A 167 10.65 29.34 2.89
CA HIS A 167 9.68 29.31 3.98
C HIS A 167 8.35 28.60 3.62
N ASP A 168 8.03 28.39 2.34
CA ASP A 168 6.73 27.83 1.91
C ASP A 168 6.72 26.30 1.74
N THR A 169 7.87 25.65 1.62
CA THR A 169 7.97 24.21 1.30
C THR A 169 7.59 23.32 2.49
N HIS A 170 7.96 23.71 3.71
CA HIS A 170 7.68 22.92 4.92
C HIS A 170 6.19 22.85 5.29
N GLN A 171 5.43 23.92 5.01
CA GLN A 171 4.02 23.99 5.36
C GLN A 171 3.14 23.13 4.41
N LYS A 172 3.57 22.98 3.16
CA LYS A 172 2.89 22.14 2.16
C LYS A 172 3.08 20.64 2.45
N GLU A 173 4.21 20.25 3.04
CA GLU A 173 4.53 18.86 3.38
C GLU A 173 3.66 18.33 4.55
N GLU A 174 3.40 19.17 5.56
CA GLU A 174 2.54 18.83 6.71
C GLU A 174 1.06 18.69 6.34
N ASP A 175 0.54 19.54 5.45
CA ASP A 175 -0.85 19.49 4.97
C ASP A 175 -1.13 18.25 4.12
N ILE A 176 -0.18 17.85 3.27
CA ILE A 176 -0.29 16.59 2.52
C ILE A 176 -0.27 15.41 3.49
N GLN A 177 0.63 15.41 4.47
CA GLN A 177 0.78 14.31 5.42
C GLN A 177 -0.45 14.09 6.32
N THR A 178 -1.12 15.16 6.73
CA THR A 178 -2.36 15.10 7.54
C THR A 178 -3.55 14.60 6.71
N THR A 179 -3.67 15.06 5.47
CA THR A 179 -4.76 14.66 4.57
C THR A 179 -4.71 13.17 4.23
N TRP A 180 -3.52 12.62 3.95
CA TRP A 180 -3.35 11.19 3.67
C TRP A 180 -3.61 10.30 4.89
N LYS A 181 -3.25 10.73 6.10
CA LYS A 181 -3.59 10.00 7.33
C LYS A 181 -5.10 9.90 7.53
N MET A 182 -5.85 10.96 7.23
CA MET A 182 -7.32 10.94 7.29
C MET A 182 -7.92 9.96 6.29
N TYR A 183 -7.42 9.92 5.05
CA TYR A 183 -7.91 8.98 4.03
C TYR A 183 -7.53 7.52 4.32
N ALA A 184 -6.32 7.28 4.81
CA ALA A 184 -5.90 5.94 5.22
C ALA A 184 -6.77 5.43 6.38
N LEU A 185 -7.02 6.26 7.41
CA LEU A 185 -7.92 5.90 8.51
C LEU A 185 -9.35 5.67 8.01
N GLY A 186 -9.83 6.50 7.10
CA GLY A 186 -11.18 6.39 6.52
C GLY A 186 -11.35 5.13 5.69
N GLY A 187 -10.36 4.78 4.85
CA GLY A 187 -10.37 3.56 4.05
C GLY A 187 -10.24 2.30 4.89
N LEU A 188 -9.37 2.31 5.91
CA LEU A 188 -9.24 1.22 6.87
C LEU A 188 -10.53 1.05 7.68
N GLY A 189 -11.15 2.16 8.10
CA GLY A 189 -12.45 2.18 8.77
C GLY A 189 -13.57 1.62 7.89
N ALA A 190 -13.60 1.97 6.60
CA ALA A 190 -14.57 1.43 5.64
C ALA A 190 -14.37 -0.06 5.39
N LEU A 191 -13.12 -0.55 5.35
CA LEU A 191 -12.80 -1.98 5.25
C LEU A 191 -13.22 -2.74 6.51
N PHE A 192 -12.87 -2.23 7.70
CA PHE A 192 -13.31 -2.84 8.97
C PHE A 192 -14.83 -2.80 9.12
N PHE A 193 -15.49 -1.74 8.66
CA PHE A 193 -16.94 -1.62 8.63
C PHE A 193 -17.57 -2.61 7.63
N GLY A 194 -16.93 -2.83 6.48
CA GLY A 194 -17.34 -3.85 5.51
C GLY A 194 -17.20 -5.27 6.05
N VAL A 195 -16.11 -5.57 6.77
CA VAL A 195 -15.90 -6.86 7.45
C VAL A 195 -16.89 -7.04 8.61
N TYR A 196 -17.16 -5.97 9.38
CA TYR A 196 -18.18 -5.96 10.42
C TYR A 196 -19.57 -6.22 9.84
N LEU A 197 -19.94 -5.54 8.75
CA LEU A 197 -21.20 -5.77 8.03
C LEU A 197 -21.27 -7.19 7.45
N ALA A 198 -20.16 -7.74 6.94
CA ALA A 198 -20.08 -9.12 6.47
C ALA A 198 -20.25 -10.13 7.62
N GLY A 199 -19.75 -9.82 8.82
CA GLY A 199 -20.01 -10.58 10.05
C GLY A 199 -21.47 -10.49 10.50
N VAL A 200 -22.08 -9.31 10.39
CA VAL A 200 -23.52 -9.10 10.64
C VAL A 200 -24.39 -9.77 9.56
N LYS A 201 -23.87 -9.97 8.34
CA LYS A 201 -24.49 -10.73 7.23
C LYS A 201 -24.78 -12.19 7.60
N ARG A 202 -24.09 -12.75 8.62
CA ARG A 202 -24.45 -14.07 9.20
C ARG A 202 -25.72 -14.01 10.06
N CYS A 203 -26.18 -12.84 10.49
CA CYS A 203 -27.34 -12.67 11.37
C CYS A 203 -28.60 -12.11 10.68
N ILE A 204 -28.51 -11.37 9.57
CA ILE A 204 -29.71 -10.78 8.93
C ILE A 204 -29.60 -10.82 7.39
N VAL A 205 -30.66 -11.36 6.79
CA VAL A 205 -30.92 -11.48 5.34
C VAL A 205 -31.18 -10.09 4.75
N ASP A 206 -30.23 -9.53 4.01
CA ASP A 206 -30.52 -8.82 2.73
C ASP A 206 -29.20 -8.47 2.00
N ILE A 207 -28.88 -9.27 0.99
CA ILE A 207 -27.66 -9.16 0.18
C ILE A 207 -27.64 -7.86 -0.65
N THR A 208 -28.81 -7.40 -1.06
CA THR A 208 -29.04 -6.23 -1.93
C THR A 208 -28.65 -4.90 -1.28
N PHE A 209 -28.80 -4.80 0.05
CA PHE A 209 -28.49 -3.56 0.78
C PHE A 209 -26.98 -3.38 0.99
N CYS A 210 -26.24 -4.47 1.20
CA CYS A 210 -24.78 -4.42 1.34
C CYS A 210 -24.07 -4.08 0.03
N ASP A 211 -24.52 -4.65 -1.10
CA ASP A 211 -23.93 -4.33 -2.42
C ASP A 211 -24.22 -2.87 -2.81
N ALA A 212 -25.40 -2.35 -2.44
CA ALA A 212 -25.72 -0.93 -2.61
C ALA A 212 -24.83 -0.03 -1.75
N LEU A 213 -24.60 -0.36 -0.48
CA LEU A 213 -23.72 0.41 0.42
C LEU A 213 -22.26 0.39 -0.04
N PHE A 214 -21.76 -0.78 -0.49
CA PHE A 214 -20.40 -0.91 -0.99
C PHE A 214 -20.22 -0.13 -2.30
N GLY A 215 -21.21 -0.20 -3.21
CA GLY A 215 -21.25 0.61 -4.43
C GLY A 215 -21.29 2.11 -4.14
N ILE A 216 -22.08 2.56 -3.17
CA ILE A 216 -22.14 3.98 -2.75
C ILE A 216 -20.80 4.43 -2.16
N SER A 217 -20.14 3.60 -1.34
CA SER A 217 -18.85 3.95 -0.74
C SER A 217 -17.75 4.08 -1.80
N ILE A 218 -17.71 3.16 -2.77
CA ILE A 218 -16.79 3.24 -3.93
C ILE A 218 -17.11 4.46 -4.80
N ALA A 219 -18.39 4.77 -5.03
CA ALA A 219 -18.77 5.93 -5.83
C ALA A 219 -18.37 7.24 -5.14
N ILE A 220 -18.57 7.37 -3.83
CA ILE A 220 -18.13 8.54 -3.05
C ILE A 220 -16.60 8.68 -3.09
N PHE A 221 -15.87 7.58 -2.94
CA PHE A 221 -14.42 7.58 -3.02
C PHE A 221 -13.92 7.99 -4.43
N SER A 222 -14.55 7.46 -5.47
CA SER A 222 -14.23 7.75 -6.87
C SER A 222 -14.50 9.22 -7.22
N VAL A 223 -15.64 9.77 -6.78
CA VAL A 223 -16.00 11.19 -6.98
C VAL A 223 -15.05 12.10 -6.20
N GLY A 224 -14.70 11.74 -4.96
CA GLY A 224 -13.72 12.47 -4.15
C GLY A 224 -12.34 12.53 -4.82
N LEU A 225 -11.87 11.39 -5.34
CA LEU A 225 -10.61 11.29 -6.09
C LEU A 225 -10.62 12.17 -7.35
N LEU A 226 -11.75 12.19 -8.09
CA LEU A 226 -11.89 12.92 -9.34
C LEU A 226 -11.97 14.45 -9.12
N ILE A 227 -12.66 14.89 -8.06
CA ILE A 227 -12.69 16.30 -7.64
C ILE A 227 -11.30 16.75 -7.21
N TRP A 228 -10.56 15.91 -6.48
CA TRP A 228 -9.20 16.22 -6.05
C TRP A 228 -8.24 16.33 -7.24
N LEU A 229 -8.26 15.35 -8.15
CA LEU A 229 -7.48 15.38 -9.40
C LEU A 229 -7.76 16.63 -10.23
N LYS A 230 -9.03 17.02 -10.36
CA LYS A 230 -9.42 18.24 -11.06
C LYS A 230 -8.85 19.48 -10.37
N LYS A 231 -8.88 19.53 -9.04
CA LYS A 231 -8.41 20.70 -8.28
C LYS A 231 -6.90 20.90 -8.37
N GLU A 232 -6.12 19.81 -8.40
CA GLU A 232 -4.67 19.92 -8.58
C GLU A 232 -4.23 20.13 -10.02
N LEU A 233 -4.91 19.52 -11.00
CA LEU A 233 -4.57 19.75 -12.41
C LEU A 233 -4.87 21.19 -12.87
N PHE A 234 -5.87 21.86 -12.27
CA PHE A 234 -6.23 23.25 -12.62
C PHE A 234 -5.49 24.32 -11.82
N LYS A 235 -4.69 23.95 -10.81
CA LYS A 235 -3.79 24.89 -10.13
C LYS A 235 -2.44 25.07 -10.84
N ALA A 236 -2.13 24.21 -11.80
CA ALA A 236 -0.83 24.14 -12.48
C ALA A 236 -0.83 24.79 -13.89
N GLY A 237 -1.88 25.53 -14.27
CA GLY A 237 -1.97 26.29 -15.52
C GLY A 237 -2.52 27.68 -15.27
#